data_AF-A0A3D5UY86-F1
#
_entry.id   AF-A0A3D5UY86-F1
#
_cell.length_a   1.000
_cell.length_b   1.000
_cell.length_c   1.000
_cell.angle_alpha   90.00
_cell.angle_beta   90.00
_cell.angle_gamma   90.00
#
_symmetry.space_group_name_H-M   'P 1'
#
loop_
_entity.id
_entity.type
_entity.pdbx_description
1 polymer ?
#
loop_
_entity_poly.entity_id
_entity_poly.type
_entity_poly.pdbx_seq_one_letter_code
_entity_poly.pdbx_strand_id
1 'polypeptide(L)'
;MEEQTALPFLSGLPDTLLSPERLAVLLGLSFFLGLAFEEYFGQRRLKAPGGVRTFPLLALAGGLLYTLMPDTPLLFLGGLFVLGLWLAVWYWQRLEIQRADPRLEHGPGIRLDGGIMALVGNLLAYLLGPVTLTQPLWVPVAIAVTAVLLTGARERLHNFAETVGGTELATLAKFLI
;
A
#
# COMPACT_ATOMS: atom_id res chain seq x y z
N MET A 1 25.81 19.16 -37.62
CA MET A 1 25.69 20.09 -36.48
C MET A 1 24.20 20.30 -36.30
N GLU A 2 23.53 19.34 -35.67
CA GLU A 2 22.10 19.41 -35.37
C GLU A 2 21.93 19.01 -33.90
N GLU A 3 21.26 19.92 -33.22
CA GLU A 3 20.85 19.97 -31.82
C GLU A 3 20.72 18.63 -31.10
N GLN A 4 21.70 18.36 -30.24
CA GLN A 4 21.57 17.45 -29.11
C GLN A 4 20.85 18.18 -27.98
N THR A 5 19.58 18.54 -28.21
CA THR A 5 18.67 19.08 -27.17
C THR A 5 18.12 17.92 -26.36
N ALA A 6 19.02 17.10 -25.82
CA ALA A 6 18.68 16.11 -24.82
C ALA A 6 18.30 16.88 -23.55
N LEU A 7 17.01 16.83 -23.19
CA LEU A 7 16.46 17.52 -22.04
C LEU A 7 17.33 17.23 -20.80
N PRO A 8 17.98 18.22 -20.17
CA PRO A 8 18.95 18.01 -19.09
C PRO A 8 18.33 17.31 -17.86
N PHE A 9 17.00 17.33 -17.76
CA PHE A 9 16.22 16.59 -16.78
C PHE A 9 16.30 15.06 -16.96
N LEU A 10 16.28 14.56 -18.20
CA LEU A 10 16.32 13.12 -18.48
C LEU A 10 17.71 12.53 -18.22
N SER A 11 18.77 13.32 -18.41
CA SER A 11 20.16 12.91 -18.15
C SER A 11 20.53 12.83 -16.66
N GLY A 12 19.70 13.36 -15.77
CA GLY A 12 19.89 13.32 -14.32
C GLY A 12 19.11 12.20 -13.62
N LEU A 13 18.23 11.48 -14.34
CA LEU A 13 17.52 10.35 -13.77
C LEU A 13 18.49 9.16 -13.69
N PRO A 14 18.62 8.50 -12.53
CA PRO A 14 19.50 7.35 -12.41
C PRO A 14 19.08 6.26 -13.39
N ASP A 15 20.04 5.57 -14.02
CA ASP A 15 19.80 4.50 -15.03
C ASP A 15 18.83 3.41 -14.54
N THR A 16 18.70 3.26 -13.22
CA THR A 16 17.73 2.37 -12.56
C THR A 16 16.27 2.72 -12.84
N LEU A 17 15.92 3.99 -13.07
CA LEU A 17 14.58 4.41 -13.46
C LEU A 17 14.28 4.13 -14.93
N LEU A 18 15.31 4.20 -15.78
CA LEU A 18 15.21 3.95 -17.22
C LEU A 18 15.27 2.46 -17.55
N SER A 19 15.63 1.61 -16.59
CA SER A 19 15.59 0.15 -16.77
C SER A 19 14.13 -0.31 -16.97
N PRO A 20 13.76 -0.73 -18.20
CA PRO A 20 12.36 -1.05 -18.52
C PRO A 20 11.85 -2.25 -17.71
N GLU A 21 12.78 -3.14 -17.32
CA GLU A 21 12.52 -4.28 -16.44
C GLU A 21 12.00 -3.87 -15.06
N ARG A 22 12.62 -2.89 -14.40
CA ARG A 22 12.22 -2.47 -13.05
C ARG A 22 10.91 -1.72 -13.07
N LEU A 23 10.67 -0.92 -14.10
CA LEU A 23 9.38 -0.27 -14.32
C LEU A 23 8.27 -1.30 -14.56
N ALA A 24 8.52 -2.31 -15.41
CA ALA A 24 7.57 -3.38 -15.65
C ALA A 24 7.23 -4.16 -14.37
N VAL A 25 8.24 -4.49 -13.55
CA VAL A 25 8.05 -5.15 -12.26
C VAL A 25 7.29 -4.25 -11.28
N LEU A 26 7.67 -2.98 -11.17
CA LEU A 26 7.00 -2.01 -10.29
C LEU A 26 5.51 -1.89 -10.63
N LEU A 27 5.19 -1.72 -11.92
CA LEU A 27 3.82 -1.63 -12.40
C LEU A 27 3.07 -2.94 -12.21
N GLY A 28 3.69 -4.08 -12.53
CA GLY A 28 3.08 -5.40 -12.37
C GLY A 28 2.74 -5.69 -10.91
N LEU A 29 3.67 -5.44 -9.98
CA LEU A 29 3.48 -5.70 -8.55
C LEU A 29 2.47 -4.73 -7.92
N SER A 30 2.56 -3.44 -8.23
CA SER A 30 1.61 -2.43 -7.72
C SER A 30 0.20 -2.63 -8.27
N PHE A 31 0.07 -3.07 -9.53
CA PHE A 31 -1.21 -3.44 -10.11
C PHE A 31 -1.77 -4.72 -9.48
N PHE A 32 -0.94 -5.74 -9.30
CA PHE A 32 -1.32 -6.97 -8.59
C PHE A 32 -1.81 -6.70 -7.16
N LEU A 33 -1.07 -5.85 -6.43
CA LEU A 33 -1.49 -5.40 -5.11
C LEU A 33 -2.82 -4.64 -5.16
N GLY A 34 -3.01 -3.78 -6.17
CA GLY A 34 -4.26 -3.05 -6.38
C GLY A 34 -5.45 -3.95 -6.73
N LEU A 35 -5.24 -5.02 -7.49
CA LEU A 35 -6.26 -6.04 -7.79
C LEU A 35 -6.70 -6.77 -6.53
N ALA A 36 -5.75 -7.28 -5.75
CA ALA A 36 -6.05 -7.96 -4.49
C ALA A 36 -6.80 -7.04 -3.51
N PHE A 37 -6.42 -5.76 -3.48
CA PHE A 37 -7.09 -4.77 -2.66
C PHE A 37 -8.53 -4.50 -3.11
N GLU A 38 -8.75 -4.32 -4.41
CA GLU A 38 -10.09 -4.10 -4.97
C GLU A 38 -10.97 -5.35 -4.82
N GLU A 39 -10.42 -6.56 -4.93
CA GLU A 39 -11.16 -7.80 -4.71
C GLU A 39 -11.65 -7.89 -3.26
N TYR A 40 -10.80 -7.54 -2.29
CA TYR A 40 -11.15 -7.62 -0.87
C TYR A 40 -12.04 -6.47 -0.37
N PHE A 41 -11.85 -5.26 -0.89
CA PHE A 41 -12.56 -4.06 -0.42
C PHE A 41 -13.66 -3.56 -1.37
N GLY A 42 -13.66 -3.97 -2.64
CA GLY A 42 -14.58 -3.47 -3.67
C GLY A 42 -16.04 -3.90 -3.48
N GLN A 43 -16.28 -5.00 -2.76
CA GLN A 43 -17.63 -5.46 -2.41
C GLN A 43 -18.18 -4.83 -1.12
N ARG A 44 -17.36 -4.03 -0.39
CA ARG A 44 -17.80 -3.43 0.87
C ARG A 44 -18.63 -2.17 0.60
N ARG A 45 -19.71 -2.00 1.39
CA ARG A 45 -20.67 -0.89 1.30
C ARG A 45 -20.03 0.50 1.42
N LEU A 46 -18.86 0.58 2.03
CA LEU A 46 -18.04 1.78 2.14
C LEU A 46 -16.73 1.58 1.40
N LYS A 47 -16.56 2.29 0.29
CA LYS A 47 -15.36 2.19 -0.56
C LYS A 47 -14.12 2.64 0.20
N ALA A 48 -13.09 1.79 0.21
CA ALA A 48 -11.78 2.13 0.75
C ALA A 48 -11.04 3.10 -0.17
N PRO A 49 -10.13 3.95 0.35
CA PRO A 49 -9.28 4.79 -0.47
C PRO A 49 -8.27 3.88 -1.18
N GLY A 50 -8.13 4.05 -2.49
CA GLY A 50 -7.23 3.25 -3.31
C GLY A 50 -7.88 2.06 -4.01
N GLY A 51 -7.11 1.41 -4.89
CA GLY A 51 -7.58 0.34 -5.76
C GLY A 51 -6.65 0.12 -6.95
N VAL A 52 -7.12 -0.62 -7.95
CA VAL A 52 -6.35 -1.08 -9.13
C VAL A 52 -5.65 0.03 -9.92
N ARG A 53 -6.21 1.24 -9.93
CA ARG A 53 -5.61 2.40 -10.61
C ARG A 53 -4.71 3.22 -9.70
N THR A 54 -5.09 3.34 -8.43
CA THR A 54 -4.42 4.21 -7.48
C THR A 54 -3.07 3.63 -7.04
N PHE A 55 -2.99 2.31 -6.84
CA PHE A 55 -1.77 1.69 -6.32
C PHE A 55 -0.59 1.78 -7.30
N PRO A 56 -0.75 1.54 -8.61
CA PRO A 56 0.29 1.82 -9.60
C PRO A 56 0.72 3.29 -9.63
N LEU A 57 -0.24 4.22 -9.54
CA LEU A 57 0.06 5.65 -9.53
C LEU A 57 0.84 6.06 -8.26
N LEU A 58 0.49 5.52 -7.09
CA LEU A 58 1.23 5.75 -5.85
C LEU A 58 2.66 5.17 -5.91
N ALA A 59 2.80 3.96 -6.44
CA ALA A 59 4.08 3.30 -6.62
C ALA A 59 5.00 4.08 -7.56
N LEU A 60 4.47 4.56 -8.69
CA LEU A 60 5.19 5.46 -9.59
C LEU A 60 5.56 6.78 -8.92
N ALA A 61 4.64 7.40 -8.19
CA ALA A 61 4.90 8.66 -7.49
C ALA A 61 6.00 8.51 -6.43
N GLY A 62 5.98 7.43 -5.65
CA GLY A 62 7.02 7.13 -4.66
C GLY A 62 8.38 6.88 -5.30
N GLY A 63 8.43 6.10 -6.39
CA GLY A 63 9.66 5.85 -7.14
C GLY A 63 10.23 7.12 -7.78
N LEU A 64 9.36 7.96 -8.36
CA LEU A 64 9.76 9.23 -8.97
C LEU A 64 10.28 10.23 -7.93
N LEU A 65 9.59 10.41 -6.82
CA LEU A 65 10.03 11.35 -5.77
C LEU A 65 11.33 10.92 -5.11
N TYR A 66 11.59 9.61 -5.02
CA TYR A 66 12.83 9.07 -4.49
C TYR A 66 14.02 9.31 -5.44
N THR A 67 13.80 9.23 -6.75
CA THR A 67 14.85 9.37 -7.76
C THR A 67 15.16 10.80 -8.15
N LEU A 68 14.21 11.72 -7.98
CA LEU A 68 14.40 13.15 -8.27
C LEU A 68 15.47 13.82 -7.39
N MET A 69 15.70 13.31 -6.19
CA MET A 69 16.69 13.86 -5.27
C MET A 69 17.42 12.72 -4.56
N PRO A 70 18.36 12.04 -5.23
CA PRO A 70 19.01 10.85 -4.70
C PRO A 70 19.91 11.15 -3.48
N ASP A 71 20.49 12.35 -3.41
CA ASP A 71 21.38 12.75 -2.32
C ASP A 71 20.64 13.01 -1.00
N THR A 72 19.36 13.38 -1.06
CA THR A 72 18.55 13.64 0.14
C THR A 72 17.13 13.14 -0.02
N PRO A 73 16.61 12.30 0.90
CA PRO A 73 15.28 11.71 0.80
C PRO A 73 14.13 12.70 1.07
N LEU A 74 14.39 14.01 1.02
CA LEU A 74 13.46 15.05 1.46
C LEU A 74 12.19 15.11 0.59
N LEU A 75 12.32 14.97 -0.72
CA LEU A 75 11.17 14.95 -1.64
C LEU A 75 10.29 13.72 -1.41
N PHE A 76 10.90 12.56 -1.22
CA PHE A 76 10.21 11.32 -0.89
C PHE A 76 9.48 11.42 0.45
N LEU A 77 10.15 11.91 1.49
CA LEU A 77 9.54 12.11 2.81
C LEU A 77 8.42 13.16 2.76
N GLY A 78 8.59 14.22 1.96
CA GLY A 78 7.55 15.22 1.72
C GLY A 78 6.31 14.61 1.06
N GLY A 79 6.49 13.79 0.03
CA GLY A 79 5.39 13.04 -0.60
C GLY A 79 4.70 12.07 0.35
N LEU A 80 5.48 11.35 1.15
CA LEU A 80 4.97 10.46 2.21
C LEU A 80 4.16 11.24 3.26
N PHE A 81 4.64 12.42 3.66
CA PHE A 81 3.94 13.28 4.61
C PHE A 81 2.62 13.80 4.04
N VAL A 82 2.61 14.27 2.79
CA VAL A 82 1.39 14.71 2.10
C VAL A 82 0.39 13.57 1.97
N LEU A 83 0.84 12.38 1.57
CA LEU A 83 -0.01 11.18 1.50
C LEU A 83 -0.55 10.81 2.88
N GLY A 84 0.29 10.81 3.90
CA GLY A 84 -0.09 10.50 5.28
C GLY A 84 -1.12 11.49 5.82
N LEU A 85 -0.93 12.80 5.58
CA LEU A 85 -1.88 13.83 5.98
C LEU A 85 -3.21 13.66 5.24
N TRP A 86 -3.18 13.39 3.94
CA TRP A 86 -4.40 13.16 3.16
C TRP A 86 -5.18 11.94 3.67
N LEU A 87 -4.49 10.84 3.95
CA LEU A 87 -5.08 9.63 4.55
C LEU A 87 -5.62 9.89 5.96
N ALA A 88 -4.95 10.72 6.76
CA ALA A 88 -5.41 11.10 8.10
C ALA A 88 -6.69 11.92 8.04
N VAL A 89 -6.77 12.92 7.16
CA VAL A 89 -7.98 13.72 6.92
C VAL A 89 -9.13 12.81 6.48
N TRP A 90 -8.88 11.90 5.52
CA TRP A 90 -9.89 10.94 5.07
C TRP A 90 -10.38 10.05 6.22
N TYR A 91 -9.46 9.55 7.05
CA TYR A 91 -9.79 8.70 8.19
C TYR A 91 -10.61 9.44 9.25
N TRP A 92 -10.24 10.69 9.56
CA TRP A 92 -11.00 11.54 10.49
C TRP A 92 -12.42 11.82 10.00
N GLN A 93 -12.57 12.22 8.73
CA GLN A 93 -13.89 12.48 8.16
C GLN A 93 -14.78 11.23 8.23
N ARG A 94 -14.19 10.05 8.00
CA ARG A 94 -14.92 8.77 8.06
C ARG A 94 -15.29 8.37 9.49
N LEU A 95 -14.44 8.68 10.47
CA LEU A 95 -14.76 8.49 11.89
C LEU A 95 -15.94 9.37 12.31
N GLU A 96 -15.98 10.61 11.83
CA GLU A 96 -17.04 11.56 12.18
C GLU A 96 -18.40 11.17 11.59
N ILE A 97 -18.42 10.73 10.32
CA ILE A 97 -19.63 10.18 9.69
C ILE A 97 -20.17 8.97 10.46
N GLN A 98 -19.30 8.07 10.92
CA GLN A 98 -19.71 6.90 11.70
C GLN A 98 -20.28 7.28 13.07
N ARG A 99 -19.73 8.30 13.73
CA ARG A 99 -20.27 8.79 15.01
C ARG A 99 -21.63 9.47 14.85
N ALA A 100 -21.87 10.14 13.72
CA ALA A 100 -23.10 10.87 13.46
C ALA A 100 -24.30 9.97 13.12
N ASP A 101 -24.07 8.75 12.60
CA ASP A 101 -25.13 7.80 12.27
C ASP A 101 -24.85 6.37 12.81
N PRO A 102 -25.18 6.10 14.10
CA PRO A 102 -24.93 4.82 14.75
C PRO A 102 -25.73 3.64 14.18
N ARG A 103 -26.73 3.89 13.30
CA ARG A 103 -27.61 2.85 12.75
C ARG A 103 -26.98 2.08 11.59
N LEU A 104 -25.86 2.56 11.03
CA LEU A 104 -25.14 1.87 9.96
C LEU A 104 -24.37 0.61 10.43
N GLU A 105 -24.26 0.35 11.74
CA GLU A 105 -23.43 -0.73 12.32
C GLU A 105 -24.16 -2.06 12.67
N HIS A 106 -25.43 -2.28 12.32
CA HIS A 106 -26.16 -3.48 12.79
C HIS A 106 -26.02 -4.74 11.91
N GLY A 107 -24.89 -4.91 11.23
CA GLY A 107 -24.49 -6.20 10.65
C GLY A 107 -23.33 -6.79 11.46
N PRO A 108 -23.43 -8.00 12.03
CA PRO A 108 -22.29 -8.64 12.69
C PRO A 108 -21.15 -8.76 11.66
N GLY A 109 -20.03 -8.05 11.89
CA GLY A 109 -18.89 -7.98 10.96
C GLY A 109 -18.57 -6.60 10.35
N ILE A 110 -19.34 -5.55 10.65
CA ILE A 110 -19.08 -4.18 10.15
C ILE A 110 -18.45 -3.31 11.26
N ARG A 111 -17.27 -3.69 11.73
CA ARG A 111 -16.36 -2.73 12.37
C ARG A 111 -15.58 -2.02 11.27
N LEU A 112 -14.71 -1.06 11.59
CA LEU A 112 -13.79 -0.35 10.67
C LEU A 112 -12.76 -1.28 9.98
N ASP A 113 -13.19 -2.45 9.53
CA ASP A 113 -12.40 -3.60 9.12
C ASP A 113 -11.61 -3.38 7.82
N GLY A 114 -11.92 -2.29 7.12
CA GLY A 114 -11.11 -1.81 6.01
C GLY A 114 -10.52 -0.42 6.19
N GLY A 115 -10.69 0.24 7.33
CA GLY A 115 -10.13 1.57 7.57
C GLY A 115 -8.61 1.50 7.62
N ILE A 116 -8.07 0.89 8.68
CA ILE A 116 -6.62 0.86 8.92
C ILE A 116 -5.89 0.08 7.81
N MET A 117 -6.45 -1.05 7.37
CA MET A 117 -5.80 -1.85 6.32
C MET A 117 -5.77 -1.12 4.97
N ALA A 118 -6.77 -0.29 4.67
CA ALA A 118 -6.71 0.59 3.51
C ALA A 118 -5.62 1.64 3.60
N LEU A 119 -5.45 2.28 4.77
CA LEU A 119 -4.35 3.22 4.97
C LEU A 119 -3.00 2.50 4.76
N VAL A 120 -2.80 1.36 5.42
CA VAL A 120 -1.57 0.57 5.30
C VAL A 120 -1.31 0.15 3.85
N GLY A 121 -2.35 -0.26 3.11
CA GLY A 121 -2.24 -0.61 1.70
C GLY A 121 -1.75 0.55 0.82
N ASN A 122 -2.28 1.77 1.03
CA ASN A 122 -1.83 2.95 0.29
C ASN A 122 -0.38 3.34 0.64
N LEU A 123 0.01 3.24 1.91
CA LEU A 123 1.41 3.44 2.30
C LEU A 123 2.32 2.39 1.65
N LEU A 124 1.96 1.11 1.71
CA LEU A 124 2.73 0.03 1.08
C LEU A 124 2.87 0.24 -0.42
N ALA A 125 1.80 0.64 -1.12
CA ALA A 125 1.86 0.95 -2.54
C ALA A 125 2.85 2.08 -2.84
N TYR A 126 2.85 3.16 -2.04
CA TYR A 126 3.80 4.25 -2.19
C TYR A 126 5.25 3.83 -1.92
N LEU A 127 5.48 3.03 -0.88
CA LEU A 127 6.80 2.50 -0.52
C LEU A 127 7.33 1.49 -1.55
N LEU A 128 6.45 0.81 -2.30
CA LEU A 128 6.84 -0.16 -3.31
C LEU A 128 7.68 0.46 -4.43
N GLY A 129 7.46 1.75 -4.72
CA GLY A 129 8.26 2.57 -5.65
C GLY A 129 9.75 2.51 -5.38
N PRO A 130 10.26 3.18 -4.33
CA PRO A 130 11.68 3.20 -4.01
C PRO A 130 12.25 1.82 -3.71
N VAL A 131 11.48 0.91 -3.12
CA VAL A 131 11.95 -0.46 -2.83
C VAL A 131 12.27 -1.21 -4.12
N THR A 132 11.43 -1.11 -5.14
CA THR A 132 11.67 -1.78 -6.43
C THR A 132 12.89 -1.22 -7.17
N LEU A 133 13.20 0.07 -6.96
CA LEU A 133 14.32 0.74 -7.61
C LEU A 133 15.66 0.50 -6.90
N THR A 134 15.65 0.31 -5.57
CA THR A 134 16.87 0.24 -4.76
C THR A 134 17.24 -1.17 -4.32
N GLN A 135 16.26 -2.04 -4.12
CA GLN A 135 16.48 -3.39 -3.60
C GLN A 135 16.60 -4.43 -4.73
N PRO A 136 17.17 -5.60 -4.43
CA PRO A 136 17.07 -6.76 -5.31
C PRO A 136 15.60 -7.11 -5.59
N LEU A 137 15.27 -7.54 -6.81
CA LEU A 137 13.87 -7.75 -7.26
C LEU A 137 13.07 -8.76 -6.42
N TRP A 138 13.73 -9.68 -5.71
CA TRP A 138 13.03 -10.61 -4.82
C TRP A 138 12.36 -9.91 -3.62
N VAL A 139 12.91 -8.77 -3.15
CA VAL A 139 12.40 -8.01 -2.01
C VAL A 139 11.02 -7.37 -2.29
N PRO A 140 10.84 -6.52 -3.32
CA PRO A 140 9.53 -5.95 -3.63
C PRO A 140 8.49 -7.03 -3.97
N VAL A 141 8.90 -8.13 -4.62
CA VAL A 141 8.03 -9.28 -4.90
C VAL A 141 7.56 -9.90 -3.59
N ALA A 142 8.46 -10.20 -2.66
CA ALA A 142 8.12 -10.77 -1.36
C ALA A 142 7.18 -9.84 -0.56
N ILE A 143 7.41 -8.53 -0.57
CA ILE A 143 6.54 -7.54 0.09
C ILE A 143 5.15 -7.53 -0.54
N ALA A 144 5.05 -7.45 -1.88
CA ALA A 144 3.78 -7.44 -2.58
C ALA A 144 2.99 -8.74 -2.33
N VAL A 145 3.63 -9.90 -2.46
CA VAL A 145 3.01 -11.21 -2.19
C VAL A 145 2.55 -11.30 -0.74
N THR A 146 3.39 -10.91 0.21
CA THR A 146 3.04 -10.93 1.65
C THR A 146 1.86 -10.01 1.93
N ALA A 147 1.86 -8.79 1.37
CA ALA A 147 0.77 -7.84 1.53
C ALA A 147 -0.55 -8.39 0.96
N VAL A 148 -0.52 -9.02 -0.22
CA VAL A 148 -1.68 -9.67 -0.83
C VAL A 148 -2.19 -10.83 0.03
N LEU A 149 -1.29 -11.72 0.47
CA LEU A 149 -1.64 -12.86 1.32
C LEU A 149 -2.26 -12.38 2.64
N LEU A 150 -1.67 -11.40 3.31
CA LEU A 150 -2.21 -10.85 4.56
C LEU A 150 -3.55 -10.14 4.36
N THR A 151 -3.72 -9.42 3.24
CA THR A 151 -4.99 -8.75 2.91
C THR A 151 -6.10 -9.78 2.72
N GLY A 152 -5.85 -10.85 1.98
CA GLY A 152 -6.84 -11.93 1.75
C GLY A 152 -7.04 -12.86 2.96
N ALA A 153 -6.02 -13.02 3.82
CA ALA A 153 -6.08 -13.96 4.93
C ALA A 153 -6.87 -13.44 6.15
N ARG A 154 -7.24 -12.15 6.20
CA ARG A 154 -7.93 -11.55 7.36
C ARG A 154 -9.18 -12.34 7.80
N GLU A 155 -10.06 -12.70 6.86
CA GLU A 155 -11.28 -13.46 7.18
C GLU A 155 -10.94 -14.86 7.71
N ARG A 156 -9.92 -15.51 7.12
CA ARG A 156 -9.46 -16.83 7.53
C ARG A 156 -8.77 -16.81 8.89
N LEU A 157 -7.98 -15.79 9.20
CA LEU A 157 -7.34 -15.62 10.51
C LEU A 157 -8.36 -15.29 11.59
N HIS A 158 -9.38 -14.48 11.28
CA HIS A 158 -10.44 -14.16 12.23
C HIS A 158 -11.25 -15.43 12.57
N ASN A 159 -11.68 -16.16 11.54
CA ASN A 159 -12.39 -17.42 11.73
C ASN A 159 -11.53 -18.47 12.43
N PHE A 160 -10.23 -18.55 12.12
CA PHE A 160 -9.28 -19.46 12.79
C PHE A 160 -9.07 -19.09 14.26
N ALA A 161 -8.95 -17.80 14.59
CA ALA A 161 -8.85 -17.35 15.97
C ALA A 161 -10.14 -17.63 16.77
N GLU A 162 -11.30 -17.51 16.13
CA GLU A 162 -12.58 -17.89 16.73
C GLU A 162 -12.70 -19.41 16.92
N THR A 163 -12.22 -20.23 15.99
CA THR A 163 -12.27 -21.70 16.12
C THR A 163 -11.25 -22.26 17.11
N VAL A 164 -10.06 -21.67 17.20
CA VAL A 164 -9.00 -22.15 18.10
C VAL A 164 -9.19 -21.64 19.53
N GLY A 165 -9.98 -20.59 19.75
CA GLY A 165 -10.21 -20.02 21.08
C GLY A 165 -8.98 -19.24 21.57
N GLY A 166 -9.15 -17.95 21.86
CA GLY A 166 -8.04 -17.04 22.20
C GLY A 166 -7.17 -17.50 23.39
N THR A 167 -7.70 -18.31 24.30
CA THR A 167 -6.97 -18.90 25.43
C THR A 167 -6.00 -20.02 25.03
N GLU A 168 -6.33 -20.84 24.02
CA GLU A 168 -5.46 -21.90 23.51
C GLU A 168 -4.26 -21.29 22.77
N LEU A 169 -4.50 -20.26 21.95
CA LEU A 169 -3.46 -19.53 21.23
C LEU A 169 -2.47 -18.85 22.18
N ALA A 170 -2.98 -18.24 23.25
CA ALA A 170 -2.16 -17.62 24.29
C ALA A 170 -1.35 -18.67 25.07
N THR A 171 -1.87 -19.88 25.22
CA THR A 171 -1.16 -21.00 25.86
C THR A 171 -0.05 -21.52 24.95
N LEU A 172 -0.32 -21.67 23.66
CA LEU A 172 0.67 -22.08 22.66
C LEU A 172 1.82 -21.06 22.53
N ALA A 173 1.51 -19.76 22.56
CA ALA A 173 2.53 -18.70 22.57
C ALA A 173 3.43 -18.76 23.81
N LYS A 174 2.88 -19.13 24.98
CA LYS A 174 3.65 -19.32 26.22
C LYS A 174 4.57 -20.55 26.17
N PHE A 175 4.27 -21.55 25.32
CA PHE A 175 5.14 -22.71 25.11
C PHE A 175 6.23 -22.47 24.06
N LEU A 176 6.13 -21.40 23.26
CA LEU A 176 7.10 -21.05 22.23
C LEU A 176 8.26 -20.17 22.76
N ILE A 177 8.04 -19.48 23.88
CA ILE A 177 9.03 -18.70 24.64
C ILE A 177 9.67 -19.61 25.70
#